data_AF-V2Z554-F1
#
_entry.id   AF-V2Z554-F1
#
_cell.length_a   1.000
_cell.length_b   1.000
_cell.length_c   1.000
_cell.angle_alpha   90.00
_cell.angle_beta   90.00
_cell.angle_gamma   90.00
#
_symmetry.space_group_name_H-M   'P 1'
#
loop_
_entity.id
_entity.type
_entity.pdbx_description
1 polymer ?
#
loop_
_entity_poly.entity_id
_entity_poly.type
_entity_poly.pdbx_seq_one_letter_code
_entity_poly.pdbx_strand_id
1 'polypeptide(L)'
;MKKRWGKLLALALGASMVFNLAACGTKTDNKTSQSKTSSAKSTVSTASASKTTSSASKTSETKPEEIVNLKWVQVGSGQPDNYDAWKEHINKYLGEKIGVNIDVEVVSWGDWDSRRSTLVNTGGDYDIMFTNANTYVQDVKMGAFLDITDLLKDNAPSLLASMPEDYWNATRVDGKIYAVPTYKDSSMTFYFILVKKLLDKYGIDVNSLKDLNDLTEPLKKIKKGENEVPLVLNKEGVSNSLVEKKYDSMGLPGLGVKYSDSSKKLVPVFEQEDVMKELKLLHQWYKDGLINPDAATLAEKPKYRPVSIEQGWSGAAKTVWGPNMGEEVVAVPWGETVLSNVTVGGSLNCISASCEHPDKALQFLELVNTDSYVRDSFFYGLEGEKADWTYTADKKVHKNNDEWKMAGYTQGSFFIVSQRDDVDFNQWDEVKELNAKATPSPVLGINLDVSEFEDEMVNCVEIYNKYKSELFTGTKDPETMVKTMMEEMRKAGFDDMMQKAQAQIDAAK
;
A
#
# COMPACT_ATOMS: atom_id res chain seq x y z
N MET A 1 3.51 -6.22 60.81
CA MET A 1 3.21 -7.65 61.08
C MET A 1 2.54 -8.25 59.84
N LYS A 2 3.15 -9.32 59.30
CA LYS A 2 2.61 -10.39 58.41
C LYS A 2 1.79 -9.97 57.17
N LYS A 3 2.33 -10.06 55.93
CA LYS A 3 2.39 -11.24 55.02
C LYS A 3 0.97 -11.74 54.64
N ARG A 4 0.54 -11.96 53.38
CA ARG A 4 1.20 -12.48 52.14
C ARG A 4 0.18 -12.45 50.96
N TRP A 5 0.63 -12.13 49.74
CA TRP A 5 0.68 -12.94 48.48
C TRP A 5 -0.57 -13.73 48.07
N GLY A 6 -0.97 -13.81 46.78
CA GLY A 6 -0.37 -13.44 45.49
C GLY A 6 -1.38 -13.71 44.35
N LYS A 7 -1.24 -13.06 43.19
CA LYS A 7 -0.80 -13.57 41.85
C LYS A 7 -0.72 -12.31 40.96
N LEU A 8 0.39 -11.82 40.39
CA LEU A 8 1.32 -12.32 39.36
C LEU A 8 0.70 -12.66 37.98
N LEU A 9 1.19 -11.89 36.98
CA LEU A 9 1.39 -12.16 35.54
C LEU A 9 0.18 -12.23 34.59
N ALA A 10 0.06 -11.19 33.75
CA ALA A 10 -0.14 -11.28 32.29
C ALA A 10 0.26 -9.94 31.64
N LEU A 11 1.56 -9.73 31.50
CA LEU A 11 2.20 -8.66 30.73
C LEU A 11 3.32 -9.36 29.95
N ALA A 12 3.39 -9.10 28.64
CA ALA A 12 4.25 -9.72 27.61
C ALA A 12 3.63 -10.87 26.81
N LEU A 13 3.27 -10.55 25.55
CA LEU A 13 3.33 -11.35 24.30
C LEU A 13 2.66 -10.49 23.21
N GLY A 14 3.24 -10.18 22.05
CA GLY A 14 4.53 -10.59 21.51
C GLY A 14 5.09 -9.54 20.53
N ALA A 15 6.38 -9.26 20.70
CA ALA A 15 7.28 -8.91 19.62
C ALA A 15 7.73 -10.20 18.91
N SER A 16 8.37 -10.01 17.74
CA SER A 16 9.08 -11.00 16.91
C SER A 16 8.19 -11.75 15.90
N MET A 17 8.62 -12.04 14.66
CA MET A 17 9.99 -12.16 14.18
C MET A 17 10.04 -12.13 12.65
N VAL A 18 11.06 -11.45 12.14
CA VAL A 18 11.66 -11.65 10.81
C VAL A 18 12.21 -13.07 10.71
N PHE A 19 12.02 -13.75 9.59
CA PHE A 19 12.97 -14.75 9.12
C PHE A 19 13.12 -14.76 7.59
N ASN A 20 14.39 -14.73 7.20
CA ASN A 20 14.99 -14.94 5.89
C ASN A 20 14.32 -16.04 5.06
N LEU A 21 14.19 -15.83 3.74
CA LEU A 21 14.31 -16.91 2.77
C LEU A 21 15.48 -16.60 1.83
N ALA A 22 16.59 -17.28 2.13
CA ALA A 22 17.61 -17.56 1.15
C ALA A 22 17.01 -18.48 0.08
N ALA A 23 17.17 -18.06 -1.18
CA ALA A 23 16.94 -18.89 -2.34
C ALA A 23 17.82 -20.16 -2.29
N CYS A 24 17.22 -21.31 -2.54
CA CYS A 24 17.95 -22.49 -3.01
C CYS A 24 17.07 -23.24 -4.01
N GLY A 25 17.52 -23.22 -5.26
CA GLY A 25 16.93 -23.95 -6.36
C GLY A 25 17.08 -25.47 -6.25
N THR A 26 16.17 -26.11 -6.97
CA THR A 26 16.29 -27.36 -7.74
C THR A 26 16.96 -28.58 -7.09
N LYS A 27 16.12 -29.61 -6.88
CA LYS A 27 16.47 -30.98 -7.25
C LYS A 27 15.28 -31.70 -7.85
N THR A 28 15.42 -31.98 -9.15
CA THR A 28 14.64 -32.89 -9.96
C THR A 28 14.72 -34.29 -9.36
N ASP A 29 13.59 -34.97 -9.19
CA ASP A 29 13.57 -36.42 -9.34
C ASP A 29 12.25 -36.91 -9.94
N ASN A 30 12.43 -37.61 -11.04
CA ASN A 30 11.45 -38.15 -11.95
C ASN A 30 10.82 -39.41 -11.32
N LYS A 31 9.48 -39.53 -11.32
CA LYS A 31 8.85 -40.86 -11.41
C LYS A 31 7.44 -40.80 -12.01
N THR A 32 7.40 -41.29 -13.23
CA THR A 32 6.27 -41.63 -14.08
C THR A 32 5.39 -42.69 -13.40
N SER A 33 4.06 -42.55 -13.50
CA SER A 33 3.17 -43.71 -13.68
C SER A 33 1.88 -43.29 -14.40
N GLN A 34 1.76 -43.73 -15.66
CA GLN A 34 0.50 -43.84 -16.39
C GLN A 34 -0.45 -44.83 -15.71
N SER A 35 -1.76 -44.61 -15.81
CA SER A 35 -2.69 -45.61 -16.39
C SER A 35 -4.17 -45.15 -16.36
N LYS A 36 -4.72 -45.05 -17.59
CA LYS A 36 -6.05 -45.48 -18.08
C LYS A 36 -7.31 -44.87 -17.43
N THR A 37 -8.05 -44.01 -18.14
CA THR A 37 -9.12 -44.32 -19.14
C THR A 37 -10.28 -45.16 -18.59
N SER A 38 -11.46 -44.53 -18.46
CA SER A 38 -12.74 -45.17 -18.83
C SER A 38 -13.82 -44.11 -19.10
N SER A 39 -14.14 -43.96 -20.39
CA SER A 39 -15.36 -43.34 -20.91
C SER A 39 -16.57 -44.18 -20.52
N ALA A 40 -17.66 -43.53 -20.10
CA ALA A 40 -18.99 -44.10 -20.15
C ALA A 40 -19.97 -43.06 -20.71
N LYS A 41 -20.37 -43.31 -21.95
CA LYS A 41 -21.40 -42.62 -22.72
C LYS A 41 -22.74 -43.28 -22.39
N SER A 42 -23.78 -42.51 -22.14
CA SER A 42 -25.19 -42.90 -22.28
C SER A 42 -26.05 -41.64 -22.25
N THR A 43 -27.18 -41.46 -22.93
CA THR A 43 -27.83 -42.01 -24.12
C THR A 43 -28.95 -40.99 -24.38
N VAL A 44 -29.00 -40.42 -25.58
CA VAL A 44 -30.09 -39.52 -26.02
C VAL A 44 -31.34 -40.37 -26.24
N SER A 45 -32.48 -39.94 -25.70
CA SER A 45 -33.80 -40.41 -26.13
C SER A 45 -34.69 -39.22 -26.46
N THR A 46 -35.13 -39.20 -27.71
CA THR A 46 -35.96 -38.18 -28.34
C THR A 46 -37.42 -38.61 -28.24
N ALA A 47 -38.29 -37.72 -27.75
CA ALA A 47 -39.73 -37.82 -28.00
C ALA A 47 -40.30 -36.42 -28.21
N SER A 48 -40.62 -36.13 -29.46
CA SER A 48 -41.33 -34.94 -29.91
C SER A 48 -42.84 -35.24 -29.91
N ALA A 49 -43.63 -34.35 -29.30
CA ALA A 49 -45.06 -34.23 -29.56
C ALA A 49 -45.45 -32.75 -29.49
N SER A 50 -45.75 -32.20 -30.67
CA SER A 50 -46.32 -30.86 -30.86
C SER A 50 -47.84 -30.91 -30.70
N LYS A 51 -48.43 -29.92 -30.00
CA LYS A 51 -49.55 -29.12 -30.54
C LYS A 51 -50.03 -27.98 -29.62
N THR A 52 -50.04 -26.79 -30.22
CA THR A 52 -51.08 -25.72 -30.21
C THR A 52 -51.30 -24.85 -28.97
N THR A 53 -50.80 -23.62 -29.10
CA THR A 53 -51.40 -22.30 -28.79
C THR A 53 -52.64 -22.21 -27.88
N SER A 54 -52.46 -21.50 -26.76
CA SER A 54 -53.50 -20.68 -26.12
C SER A 54 -52.85 -19.45 -25.48
N SER A 55 -53.23 -18.27 -25.97
CA SER A 55 -52.90 -16.96 -25.41
C SER A 55 -53.55 -16.79 -24.04
N ALA A 56 -52.73 -16.53 -23.01
CA ALA A 56 -53.19 -15.94 -21.76
C ALA A 56 -52.06 -15.07 -21.19
N SER A 57 -52.32 -13.76 -21.07
CA SER A 57 -51.49 -12.80 -20.34
C SER A 57 -51.19 -13.35 -18.94
N LYS A 58 -49.89 -13.52 -18.65
CA LYS A 58 -49.38 -13.67 -17.29
C LYS A 58 -48.46 -12.50 -16.99
N THR A 59 -48.88 -11.74 -16.00
CA THR A 59 -48.07 -10.86 -15.16
C THR A 59 -46.66 -11.40 -15.00
N SER A 60 -45.69 -10.57 -15.34
CA SER A 60 -44.27 -10.75 -15.03
C SER A 60 -44.09 -10.76 -13.51
N GLU A 61 -44.21 -11.93 -12.89
CA GLU A 61 -43.50 -12.20 -11.64
C GLU A 61 -42.02 -12.23 -11.98
N THR A 62 -41.32 -11.14 -11.65
CA THR A 62 -39.86 -11.10 -11.59
C THR A 62 -39.42 -12.24 -10.69
N LYS A 63 -38.73 -13.24 -11.26
CA LYS A 63 -37.94 -14.16 -10.44
C LYS A 63 -37.02 -13.31 -9.56
N PRO A 64 -36.83 -13.65 -8.26
CA PRO A 64 -35.73 -13.09 -7.51
C PRO A 64 -34.47 -13.28 -8.34
N GLU A 65 -33.77 -12.19 -8.65
CA GLU A 65 -32.47 -12.26 -9.31
C GLU A 65 -31.59 -13.22 -8.49
N GLU A 66 -30.97 -14.19 -9.15
CA GLU A 66 -30.14 -15.17 -8.46
C GLU A 66 -29.00 -14.43 -7.76
N ILE A 67 -28.87 -14.60 -6.44
CA ILE A 67 -27.82 -13.93 -5.67
C ILE A 67 -26.48 -14.58 -6.02
N VAL A 68 -25.58 -13.78 -6.58
CA VAL A 68 -24.21 -14.20 -6.92
C VAL A 68 -23.34 -14.17 -5.67
N ASN A 69 -22.59 -15.24 -5.41
CA ASN A 69 -21.62 -15.27 -4.31
C ASN A 69 -20.24 -14.96 -4.90
N LEU A 70 -19.63 -13.88 -4.43
CA LEU A 70 -18.27 -13.48 -4.81
C LEU A 70 -17.29 -13.79 -3.69
N LYS A 71 -16.05 -14.12 -4.05
CA LYS A 71 -14.94 -14.29 -3.12
C LYS A 71 -13.86 -13.23 -3.31
N TRP A 72 -13.51 -12.54 -2.24
CA TRP A 72 -12.45 -11.52 -2.22
C TRP A 72 -11.31 -11.92 -1.29
N VAL A 73 -10.12 -12.11 -1.85
CA VAL A 73 -8.92 -12.44 -1.08
C VAL A 73 -8.11 -11.16 -0.82
N GLN A 74 -7.87 -10.85 0.46
CA GLN A 74 -7.14 -9.65 0.88
C GLN A 74 -6.08 -9.95 1.94
N VAL A 75 -5.15 -9.01 2.13
CA VAL A 75 -4.16 -9.05 3.21
C VAL A 75 -4.67 -8.30 4.46
N GLY A 76 -4.33 -8.75 5.66
CA GLY A 76 -4.67 -8.05 6.90
C GLY A 76 -4.18 -8.76 8.17
N SER A 77 -4.75 -8.40 9.32
CA SER A 77 -4.42 -9.00 10.63
C SER A 77 -5.06 -10.38 10.86
N GLY A 78 -5.39 -11.09 9.78
CA GLY A 78 -6.17 -12.33 9.81
C GLY A 78 -7.68 -12.12 9.93
N GLN A 79 -8.43 -13.22 9.91
CA GLN A 79 -9.90 -13.20 9.94
C GLN A 79 -10.43 -12.61 11.27
N PRO A 80 -11.40 -11.67 11.24
CA PRO A 80 -12.05 -11.17 12.45
C PRO A 80 -12.81 -12.27 13.22
N ASP A 81 -12.85 -12.16 14.54
CA ASP A 81 -13.49 -13.18 15.40
C ASP A 81 -15.04 -13.19 15.25
N ASN A 82 -15.62 -12.04 14.92
CA ASN A 82 -17.04 -11.84 14.64
C ASN A 82 -17.39 -11.90 13.14
N TYR A 83 -16.50 -12.47 12.31
CA TYR A 83 -16.62 -12.44 10.85
C TYR A 83 -17.93 -13.01 10.30
N ASP A 84 -18.40 -14.15 10.82
CA ASP A 84 -19.64 -14.76 10.29
C ASP A 84 -20.86 -13.86 10.52
N ALA A 85 -20.92 -13.19 11.67
CA ALA A 85 -21.98 -12.23 11.98
C ALA A 85 -21.86 -10.97 11.09
N TRP A 86 -20.64 -10.48 10.88
CA TRP A 86 -20.37 -9.40 9.93
C TRP A 86 -20.82 -9.76 8.51
N LYS A 87 -20.42 -10.94 8.02
CA LYS A 87 -20.75 -11.43 6.68
C LYS A 87 -22.25 -11.55 6.49
N GLU A 88 -22.96 -12.16 7.45
CA GLU A 88 -24.42 -12.26 7.40
C GLU A 88 -25.09 -10.89 7.35
N HIS A 89 -24.59 -9.92 8.13
CA HIS A 89 -25.15 -8.57 8.20
C HIS A 89 -24.96 -7.80 6.89
N ILE A 90 -23.73 -7.74 6.38
CA ILE A 90 -23.44 -6.99 5.14
C ILE A 90 -24.09 -7.64 3.92
N ASN A 91 -24.17 -8.97 3.87
CA ASN A 91 -24.77 -9.68 2.73
C ASN A 91 -26.28 -9.48 2.61
N LYS A 92 -27.00 -9.17 3.70
CA LYS A 92 -28.40 -8.74 3.59
C LYS A 92 -28.51 -7.46 2.77
N TYR A 93 -27.65 -6.48 3.08
CA TYR A 93 -27.63 -5.20 2.36
C TYR A 93 -27.18 -5.35 0.90
N LEU A 94 -26.08 -6.09 0.67
CA LEU A 94 -25.54 -6.30 -0.69
C LEU A 94 -26.49 -7.16 -1.55
N GLY A 95 -27.11 -8.19 -0.97
CA GLY A 95 -28.06 -9.05 -1.64
C GLY A 95 -29.30 -8.29 -2.12
N GLU A 96 -29.85 -7.41 -1.28
CA GLU A 96 -30.98 -6.55 -1.66
C GLU A 96 -30.59 -5.47 -2.69
N LYS A 97 -29.37 -4.93 -2.60
CA LYS A 97 -28.96 -3.76 -3.40
C LYS A 97 -28.46 -4.12 -4.79
N ILE A 98 -27.67 -5.18 -4.91
CA ILE A 98 -27.02 -5.58 -6.17
C ILE A 98 -27.13 -7.08 -6.47
N GLY A 99 -27.81 -7.86 -5.63
CA GLY A 99 -27.92 -9.30 -5.81
C GLY A 99 -26.60 -10.03 -5.60
N VAL A 100 -25.77 -9.55 -4.67
CA VAL A 100 -24.45 -10.14 -4.37
C VAL A 100 -24.33 -10.49 -2.89
N ASN A 101 -23.74 -11.65 -2.61
CA ASN A 101 -23.12 -11.96 -1.34
C ASN A 101 -21.59 -11.92 -1.51
N ILE A 102 -20.87 -11.43 -0.50
CA ILE A 102 -19.42 -11.44 -0.46
C ILE A 102 -18.92 -12.42 0.62
N ASP A 103 -17.88 -13.16 0.28
CA ASP A 103 -17.02 -13.90 1.21
C ASP A 103 -15.58 -13.39 1.09
N VAL A 104 -15.03 -12.93 2.21
CA VAL A 104 -13.70 -12.33 2.30
C VAL A 104 -12.73 -13.27 3.02
N GLU A 105 -11.67 -13.67 2.32
CA GLU A 105 -10.54 -14.38 2.90
C GLU A 105 -9.47 -13.36 3.33
N VAL A 106 -9.21 -13.25 4.64
CA VAL A 106 -8.19 -12.33 5.18
C VAL A 106 -6.93 -13.10 5.53
N VAL A 107 -5.92 -12.96 4.67
CA VAL A 107 -4.62 -13.61 4.80
C VAL A 107 -3.69 -12.72 5.62
N SER A 108 -2.89 -13.32 6.49
CA SER A 108 -1.90 -12.57 7.28
C SER A 108 -0.86 -11.91 6.36
N TRP A 109 -0.29 -10.77 6.76
CA TRP A 109 0.81 -10.15 6.01
C TRP A 109 2.00 -11.10 5.77
N GLY A 110 2.31 -11.97 6.75
CA GLY A 110 3.42 -12.91 6.64
C GLY A 110 3.17 -14.03 5.63
N ASP A 111 1.91 -14.38 5.40
CA ASP A 111 1.52 -15.46 4.49
C ASP A 111 1.06 -14.96 3.11
N TRP A 112 0.92 -13.63 2.95
CA TRP A 112 0.31 -13.01 1.78
C TRP A 112 0.99 -13.43 0.47
N ASP A 113 2.30 -13.26 0.37
CA ASP A 113 3.02 -13.51 -0.89
C ASP A 113 2.92 -14.97 -1.34
N SER A 114 2.99 -15.90 -0.39
CA SER A 114 2.84 -17.33 -0.64
C SER A 114 1.42 -17.68 -1.10
N ARG A 115 0.40 -17.12 -0.42
CA ARG A 115 -1.00 -17.36 -0.74
C ARG A 115 -1.38 -16.77 -2.10
N ARG A 116 -1.02 -15.51 -2.35
CA ARG A 116 -1.19 -14.83 -3.65
C ARG A 116 -0.52 -15.62 -4.77
N SER A 117 0.76 -15.98 -4.60
CA SER A 117 1.51 -16.75 -5.60
C SER A 117 0.82 -18.08 -5.92
N THR A 118 0.28 -18.77 -4.92
CA THR A 118 -0.50 -20.00 -5.13
C THR A 118 -1.77 -19.73 -5.94
N LEU A 119 -2.54 -18.70 -5.61
CA LEU A 119 -3.79 -18.35 -6.30
C LEU A 119 -3.52 -18.02 -7.78
N VAL A 120 -2.51 -17.19 -8.04
CA VAL A 120 -2.14 -16.77 -9.39
C VAL A 120 -1.64 -17.95 -10.23
N ASN A 121 -0.76 -18.79 -9.69
CA ASN A 121 -0.18 -19.92 -10.44
C ASN A 121 -1.16 -21.07 -10.70
N THR A 122 -2.20 -21.21 -9.87
CA THR A 122 -3.17 -22.32 -9.98
C THR A 122 -4.48 -21.91 -10.65
N GLY A 123 -4.71 -20.63 -10.92
CA GLY A 123 -6.03 -20.12 -11.29
C GLY A 123 -7.04 -20.37 -10.17
N GLY A 124 -6.61 -20.14 -8.92
CA GLY A 124 -7.34 -20.53 -7.71
C GLY A 124 -8.73 -19.90 -7.59
N ASP A 125 -9.47 -20.38 -6.59
CA ASP A 125 -10.83 -19.94 -6.28
C ASP A 125 -10.84 -18.54 -5.63
N TYR A 126 -11.01 -17.51 -6.47
CA TYR A 126 -11.27 -16.11 -6.09
C TYR A 126 -11.91 -15.35 -7.26
N ASP A 127 -12.72 -14.34 -6.95
CA ASP A 127 -13.27 -13.40 -7.93
C ASP A 127 -12.51 -12.08 -7.91
N ILE A 128 -12.15 -11.62 -6.72
CA ILE A 128 -11.41 -10.37 -6.48
C ILE A 128 -10.18 -10.68 -5.64
N MET A 129 -9.05 -10.09 -5.97
CA MET A 129 -7.81 -10.21 -5.19
C MET A 129 -7.16 -8.85 -5.00
N PHE A 130 -6.80 -8.56 -3.76
CA PHE A 130 -5.90 -7.45 -3.44
C PHE A 130 -4.53 -7.69 -4.12
N THR A 131 -3.86 -6.64 -4.55
CA THR A 131 -2.45 -6.66 -4.95
C THR A 131 -1.85 -5.27 -4.74
N ASN A 132 -0.56 -5.13 -5.05
CA ASN A 132 0.16 -3.88 -5.00
C ASN A 132 1.14 -3.77 -6.18
N ALA A 133 1.75 -2.60 -6.33
CA ALA A 133 2.68 -2.28 -7.41
C ALA A 133 3.83 -3.30 -7.57
N ASN A 134 4.24 -3.97 -6.49
CA ASN A 134 5.37 -4.91 -6.52
C ASN A 134 5.07 -6.18 -7.33
N THR A 135 3.82 -6.64 -7.35
CA THR A 135 3.45 -7.93 -7.97
C THR A 135 2.43 -7.77 -9.09
N TYR A 136 1.72 -6.65 -9.13
CA TYR A 136 0.63 -6.39 -10.08
C TYR A 136 1.02 -6.62 -11.54
N VAL A 137 2.13 -6.04 -12.00
CA VAL A 137 2.53 -6.13 -13.43
C VAL A 137 2.83 -7.57 -13.81
N GLN A 138 3.60 -8.30 -13.00
CA GLN A 138 3.91 -9.71 -13.25
C GLN A 138 2.64 -10.58 -13.25
N ASP A 139 1.73 -10.35 -12.30
CA ASP A 139 0.47 -11.09 -12.22
C ASP A 139 -0.45 -10.82 -13.42
N VAL A 140 -0.48 -9.58 -13.94
CA VAL A 140 -1.15 -9.26 -15.21
C VAL A 140 -0.51 -10.01 -16.38
N LYS A 141 0.82 -10.03 -16.49
CA LYS A 141 1.54 -10.71 -17.58
C LYS A 141 1.34 -12.23 -17.55
N MET A 142 1.16 -12.82 -16.36
CA MET A 142 0.79 -14.22 -16.20
C MET A 142 -0.69 -14.52 -16.56
N GLY A 143 -1.49 -13.49 -16.83
CA GLY A 143 -2.91 -13.63 -17.18
C GLY A 143 -3.81 -13.89 -15.97
N ALA A 144 -3.39 -13.51 -14.77
CA ALA A 144 -4.17 -13.71 -13.54
C ALA A 144 -5.45 -12.85 -13.52
N PHE A 145 -5.40 -11.68 -14.15
CA PHE A 145 -6.42 -10.65 -14.01
C PHE A 145 -7.13 -10.33 -15.33
N LEU A 146 -8.42 -10.04 -15.20
CA LEU A 146 -9.28 -9.63 -16.30
C LEU A 146 -9.00 -8.18 -16.72
N ASP A 147 -8.98 -7.92 -18.02
CA ASP A 147 -9.02 -6.55 -18.55
C ASP A 147 -10.41 -5.95 -18.31
N ILE A 148 -10.47 -4.93 -17.45
CA ILE A 148 -11.73 -4.27 -17.06
C ILE A 148 -11.96 -2.94 -17.79
N THR A 149 -11.10 -2.57 -18.75
CA THR A 149 -11.09 -1.24 -19.39
C THR A 149 -12.46 -0.85 -19.95
N ASP A 150 -13.09 -1.75 -20.70
CA ASP A 150 -14.39 -1.49 -21.33
C ASP A 150 -15.55 -1.78 -20.36
N LEU A 151 -15.36 -2.66 -19.38
CA LEU A 151 -16.39 -3.06 -18.41
C LEU A 151 -16.69 -1.97 -17.38
N LEU A 152 -15.71 -1.12 -17.05
CA LEU A 152 -15.85 -0.06 -16.03
C LEU A 152 -16.99 0.91 -16.36
N LYS A 153 -17.13 1.33 -17.62
CA LYS A 153 -18.14 2.33 -18.01
C LYS A 153 -19.57 1.83 -17.83
N ASP A 154 -19.78 0.56 -18.13
CA ASP A 154 -21.12 -0.04 -18.13
C ASP A 154 -21.51 -0.57 -16.74
N ASN A 155 -20.53 -1.03 -15.95
CA ASN A 155 -20.79 -1.75 -14.70
C ASN A 155 -20.39 -0.98 -13.44
N ALA A 156 -19.52 0.02 -13.57
CA ALA A 156 -19.02 0.82 -12.45
C ALA A 156 -18.77 2.31 -12.83
N PRO A 157 -19.77 3.02 -13.41
CA PRO A 157 -19.59 4.41 -13.86
C PRO A 157 -19.35 5.40 -12.72
N SER A 158 -19.95 5.19 -11.55
CA SER A 158 -19.80 6.06 -10.38
C SER A 158 -18.41 5.91 -9.78
N LEU A 159 -17.89 4.68 -9.75
CA LEU A 159 -16.50 4.39 -9.39
C LEU A 159 -15.52 5.06 -10.34
N LEU A 160 -15.72 4.90 -11.66
CA LEU A 160 -14.89 5.54 -12.67
C LEU A 160 -14.83 7.06 -12.48
N ALA A 161 -15.97 7.69 -12.20
CA ALA A 161 -16.08 9.13 -11.95
C ALA A 161 -15.54 9.59 -10.58
N SER A 162 -15.39 8.68 -9.62
CA SER A 162 -14.96 9.01 -8.24
C SER A 162 -13.47 9.34 -8.12
N MET A 163 -12.66 8.96 -9.12
CA MET A 163 -11.20 9.11 -9.13
C MET A 163 -10.72 9.92 -10.34
N PRO A 164 -9.67 10.77 -10.18
CA PRO A 164 -9.04 11.44 -11.32
C PRO A 164 -8.45 10.46 -12.33
N GLU A 165 -8.32 10.87 -13.59
CA GLU A 165 -7.81 10.04 -14.69
C GLU A 165 -6.40 9.49 -14.42
N ASP A 166 -5.53 10.28 -13.79
CA ASP A 166 -4.17 9.91 -13.40
C ASP A 166 -4.10 8.63 -12.56
N TYR A 167 -5.11 8.39 -11.72
CA TYR A 167 -5.18 7.19 -10.88
C TYR A 167 -5.47 5.94 -11.71
N TRP A 168 -6.35 6.06 -12.69
CA TRP A 168 -6.63 4.98 -13.64
C TRP A 168 -5.43 4.74 -14.55
N ASN A 169 -4.78 5.81 -15.02
CA ASN A 169 -3.58 5.73 -15.85
C ASN A 169 -2.43 5.03 -15.12
N ALA A 170 -2.21 5.32 -13.83
CA ALA A 170 -1.19 4.68 -13.01
C ALA A 170 -1.32 3.15 -12.93
N THR A 171 -2.54 2.61 -13.10
CA THR A 171 -2.80 1.17 -13.09
C THR A 171 -2.68 0.51 -14.47
N ARG A 172 -2.36 1.25 -15.54
CA ARG A 172 -2.33 0.67 -16.88
C ARG A 172 -1.14 -0.26 -17.08
N VAL A 173 -1.40 -1.41 -17.68
CA VAL A 173 -0.38 -2.33 -18.21
C VAL A 173 -0.71 -2.57 -19.67
N ASP A 174 0.24 -2.31 -20.57
CA ASP A 174 0.04 -2.37 -22.03
C ASP A 174 -1.21 -1.60 -22.51
N GLY A 175 -1.47 -0.44 -21.91
CA GLY A 175 -2.60 0.43 -22.27
C GLY A 175 -3.96 -0.01 -21.72
N LYS A 176 -4.04 -1.09 -20.94
CA LYS A 176 -5.29 -1.64 -20.37
C LYS A 176 -5.32 -1.53 -18.86
N ILE A 177 -6.51 -1.46 -18.27
CA ILE A 177 -6.75 -1.41 -16.82
C ILE A 177 -7.13 -2.82 -16.34
N TYR A 178 -6.39 -3.35 -15.36
CA TYR A 178 -6.66 -4.65 -14.75
C TYR A 178 -6.99 -4.56 -13.26
N ALA A 179 -6.96 -3.34 -12.69
CA ALA A 179 -7.18 -3.11 -11.27
C ALA A 179 -8.04 -1.87 -11.02
N VAL A 180 -8.84 -1.94 -9.96
CA VAL A 180 -9.43 -0.77 -9.30
C VAL A 180 -8.45 -0.31 -8.21
N PRO A 181 -7.84 0.88 -8.34
CA PRO A 181 -6.99 1.41 -7.28
C PRO A 181 -7.82 1.86 -6.08
N THR A 182 -7.29 1.70 -4.87
CA THR A 182 -7.91 2.30 -3.68
C THR A 182 -7.60 3.79 -3.63
N TYR A 183 -8.62 4.65 -3.62
CA TYR A 183 -8.42 6.09 -3.50
C TYR A 183 -8.21 6.52 -2.04
N LYS A 184 -6.96 6.77 -1.65
CA LYS A 184 -6.56 6.99 -0.24
C LYS A 184 -5.47 8.07 -0.14
N ASP A 185 -4.53 7.93 0.78
CA ASP A 185 -3.22 8.60 0.80
C ASP A 185 -2.31 8.13 -0.35
N SER A 186 -2.80 8.28 -1.58
CA SER A 186 -2.14 7.76 -2.79
C SER A 186 -1.09 8.70 -3.37
N SER A 187 -0.96 9.91 -2.84
CA SER A 187 0.18 10.81 -3.08
C SER A 187 1.15 10.75 -1.90
N MET A 188 2.40 11.12 -2.16
CA MET A 188 3.48 11.05 -1.19
C MET A 188 3.92 12.46 -0.80
N THR A 189 3.91 12.74 0.49
CA THR A 189 4.45 13.97 1.08
C THR A 189 5.25 13.59 2.33
N PHE A 190 6.46 14.13 2.46
CA PHE A 190 7.30 13.96 3.64
C PHE A 190 7.16 15.15 4.57
N TYR A 191 7.34 14.93 5.87
CA TYR A 191 7.22 15.96 6.90
C TYR A 191 8.37 15.86 7.91
N PHE A 192 8.84 17.01 8.36
CA PHE A 192 9.55 17.14 9.62
C PHE A 192 8.55 17.15 10.76
N ILE A 193 8.68 16.22 11.69
CA ILE A 193 7.84 16.13 12.89
C ILE A 193 8.66 16.62 14.07
N LEU A 194 8.22 17.72 14.68
CA LEU A 194 8.95 18.38 15.76
C LEU A 194 8.08 18.47 17.02
N VAL A 195 8.65 18.10 18.17
CA VAL A 195 7.97 18.22 19.47
C VAL A 195 7.76 19.70 19.82
N LYS A 196 6.49 20.11 19.97
CA LYS A 196 6.11 21.53 20.04
C LYS A 196 6.74 22.29 21.22
N LYS A 197 6.79 21.66 22.40
CA LYS A 197 7.44 22.27 23.59
C LYS A 197 8.91 22.62 23.35
N LEU A 198 9.61 21.89 22.46
CA LEU A 198 11.01 22.19 22.11
C LEU A 198 11.10 23.37 21.13
N LEU A 199 10.13 23.49 20.21
CA LEU A 199 10.02 24.65 19.33
C LEU A 199 9.87 25.95 20.14
N ASP A 200 8.96 25.93 21.10
CA ASP A 200 8.68 27.08 21.98
C ASP A 200 9.89 27.42 22.87
N LYS A 201 10.51 26.39 23.49
CA LYS A 201 11.66 26.55 24.39
C LYS A 201 12.89 27.15 23.69
N TYR A 202 13.13 26.79 22.43
CA TYR A 202 14.33 27.19 21.68
C TYR A 202 14.08 28.25 20.59
N GLY A 203 12.86 28.77 20.51
CA GLY A 203 12.46 29.77 19.52
C GLY A 203 12.72 29.29 18.09
N ILE A 204 12.26 28.09 17.75
CA ILE A 204 12.42 27.51 16.41
C ILE A 204 11.19 27.93 15.58
N ASP A 205 11.42 28.75 14.55
CA ASP A 205 10.38 29.13 13.60
C ASP A 205 10.20 28.04 12.54
N VAL A 206 9.08 27.31 12.62
CA VAL A 206 8.74 26.24 11.67
C VAL A 206 8.56 26.75 10.24
N ASN A 207 8.25 28.03 10.03
CA ASN A 207 8.09 28.59 8.69
C ASN A 207 9.41 28.67 7.94
N SER A 208 10.54 28.68 8.67
CA SER A 208 11.89 28.69 8.11
C SER A 208 12.38 27.30 7.67
N LEU A 209 11.67 26.22 8.01
CA LEU A 209 12.09 24.86 7.70
C LEU A 209 11.51 24.45 6.34
N LYS A 210 12.34 24.41 5.30
CA LYS A 210 11.95 24.01 3.93
C LYS A 210 12.74 22.82 3.43
N ASP A 211 14.04 22.80 3.72
CA ASP A 211 14.96 21.75 3.30
C ASP A 211 15.65 21.10 4.49
N LEU A 212 16.31 19.97 4.23
CA LEU A 212 17.01 19.20 5.26
C LEU A 212 18.05 20.06 6.00
N ASN A 213 18.74 20.96 5.30
CA ASN A 213 19.75 21.85 5.90
C ASN A 213 19.17 22.79 6.97
N ASP A 214 17.91 23.21 6.84
CA ASP A 214 17.27 24.15 7.77
C ASP A 214 17.05 23.53 9.16
N LEU A 215 17.07 22.19 9.26
CA LEU A 215 17.04 21.50 10.54
C LEU A 215 18.37 21.56 11.31
N THR A 216 19.50 21.92 10.68
CA THR A 216 20.82 21.84 11.32
C THR A 216 20.89 22.66 12.61
N GLU A 217 20.46 23.92 12.59
CA GLU A 217 20.48 24.78 13.78
C GLU A 217 19.45 24.37 14.84
N PRO A 218 18.19 24.04 14.49
CA PRO A 218 17.25 23.38 15.40
C PRO A 218 17.83 22.15 16.11
N LEU A 219 18.42 21.21 15.38
CA LEU A 219 19.01 19.99 15.93
C LEU A 219 20.14 20.33 16.92
N LYS A 220 21.04 21.27 16.58
CA LYS A 220 22.11 21.72 17.49
C LYS A 220 21.57 22.35 18.77
N LYS A 221 20.54 23.21 18.67
CA LYS A 221 19.90 23.85 19.83
C LYS A 221 19.30 22.81 20.78
N ILE A 222 18.51 21.88 20.24
CA ILE A 222 17.89 20.79 21.00
C ILE A 222 18.97 19.94 21.66
N LYS A 223 19.98 19.48 20.90
CA LYS A 223 21.09 18.69 21.45
C LYS A 223 21.76 19.39 22.63
N LYS A 224 22.11 20.67 22.46
CA LYS A 224 22.80 21.45 23.51
C LYS A 224 21.93 21.65 24.73
N GLY A 225 20.63 21.89 24.55
CA GLY A 225 19.73 22.29 25.62
C GLY A 225 19.06 21.13 26.36
N GLU A 226 18.80 20.01 25.69
CA GLU A 226 18.20 18.79 26.28
C GLU A 226 19.26 17.73 26.62
N ASN A 227 20.50 17.90 26.13
CA ASN A 227 21.58 16.94 26.30
C ASN A 227 21.22 15.53 25.79
N GLU A 228 20.43 15.47 24.71
CA GLU A 228 19.99 14.25 24.04
C GLU A 228 20.28 14.30 22.53
N VAL A 229 20.23 13.15 21.86
CA VAL A 229 20.34 13.09 20.40
C VAL A 229 19.01 13.52 19.78
N PRO A 230 18.99 14.59 18.97
CA PRO A 230 17.74 15.19 18.50
C PRO A 230 17.07 14.42 17.34
N LEU A 231 17.86 13.80 16.44
CA LEU A 231 17.36 13.02 15.31
C LEU A 231 17.71 11.55 15.50
N VAL A 232 16.76 10.75 16.00
CA VAL A 232 16.95 9.31 16.17
C VAL A 232 16.49 8.56 14.93
N LEU A 233 17.44 7.88 14.29
CA LEU A 233 17.24 7.05 13.10
C LEU A 233 17.42 5.57 13.44
N ASN A 234 16.66 4.71 12.75
CA ASN A 234 16.89 3.27 12.70
C ASN A 234 17.67 2.91 11.42
N LYS A 235 17.88 1.61 11.18
CA LYS A 235 18.69 1.09 10.06
C LYS A 235 18.18 1.47 8.67
N GLU A 236 16.94 1.94 8.55
CA GLU A 236 16.41 2.45 7.27
C GLU A 236 16.79 3.92 7.03
N GLY A 237 17.24 4.64 8.07
CA GLY A 237 17.66 6.03 7.97
C GLY A 237 16.56 6.94 7.42
N VAL A 238 16.93 7.75 6.43
CA VAL A 238 16.01 8.57 5.61
C VAL A 238 15.91 8.06 4.16
N SER A 239 16.08 6.75 3.95
CA SER A 239 16.09 6.12 2.62
C SER A 239 14.85 6.46 1.78
N ASN A 240 13.67 6.22 2.33
CA ASN A 240 12.39 6.48 1.64
C ASN A 240 12.20 7.97 1.35
N SER A 241 12.71 8.88 2.17
CA SER A 241 12.39 10.30 2.06
C SER A 241 13.40 11.12 1.25
N LEU A 242 14.69 10.78 1.30
CA LEU A 242 15.74 11.55 0.65
C LEU A 242 15.64 11.51 -0.88
N VAL A 243 15.37 10.33 -1.43
CA VAL A 243 15.31 10.09 -2.88
C VAL A 243 13.89 10.25 -3.42
N GLU A 244 12.91 9.58 -2.81
CA GLU A 244 11.57 9.45 -3.41
C GLU A 244 10.79 10.76 -3.45
N LYS A 245 11.16 11.77 -2.65
CA LYS A 245 10.60 13.13 -2.74
C LYS A 245 10.99 13.88 -4.02
N LYS A 246 12.03 13.43 -4.73
CA LYS A 246 12.57 14.10 -5.94
C LYS A 246 12.56 13.21 -7.18
N TYR A 247 12.69 11.90 -7.00
CA TYR A 247 12.80 10.93 -8.09
C TYR A 247 11.75 9.84 -7.93
N ASP A 248 11.00 9.57 -8.99
CA ASP A 248 10.21 8.36 -9.13
C ASP A 248 11.16 7.20 -9.43
N SER A 249 11.29 6.25 -8.50
CA SER A 249 12.20 5.11 -8.64
C SER A 249 11.73 4.10 -9.68
N MET A 250 10.44 4.13 -10.04
CA MET A 250 9.79 3.10 -10.87
C MET A 250 10.00 1.66 -10.34
N GLY A 251 10.31 1.50 -9.05
CA GLY A 251 10.65 0.20 -8.44
C GLY A 251 12.08 -0.29 -8.67
N LEU A 252 12.95 0.53 -9.29
CA LEU A 252 14.33 0.16 -9.62
C LEU A 252 15.32 0.61 -8.54
N PRO A 253 16.25 -0.27 -8.08
CA PRO A 253 17.23 0.09 -7.06
C PRO A 253 18.26 1.09 -7.61
N GLY A 254 18.33 2.29 -7.00
CA GLY A 254 19.34 3.30 -7.34
C GLY A 254 19.15 4.03 -8.67
N LEU A 255 18.00 3.84 -9.32
CA LEU A 255 17.56 4.57 -10.51
C LEU A 255 16.34 5.43 -10.19
N GLY A 256 16.08 6.43 -11.01
CA GLY A 256 14.82 7.17 -10.96
C GLY A 256 14.70 8.26 -12.00
N VAL A 257 13.47 8.68 -12.24
CA VAL A 257 13.11 9.83 -13.09
C VAL A 257 12.76 11.00 -12.20
N LYS A 258 13.38 12.16 -12.41
CA LYS A 258 13.10 13.33 -11.57
C LYS A 258 11.70 13.86 -11.84
N TYR A 259 10.89 14.09 -10.80
CA TYR A 259 9.51 14.60 -10.96
C TYR A 259 9.44 15.92 -11.74
N SER A 260 10.45 16.77 -11.56
CA SER A 260 10.55 18.07 -12.24
C SER A 260 11.13 18.00 -13.66
N ASP A 261 11.53 16.82 -14.15
CA ASP A 261 12.18 16.64 -15.45
C ASP A 261 11.25 15.97 -16.46
N SER A 262 10.63 16.80 -17.31
CA SER A 262 9.71 16.33 -18.36
C SER A 262 10.40 15.53 -19.48
N SER A 263 11.73 15.43 -19.50
CA SER A 263 12.45 14.60 -20.48
C SER A 263 12.31 13.10 -20.23
N LYS A 264 11.74 12.70 -19.08
CA LYS A 264 11.57 11.29 -18.67
C LYS A 264 12.89 10.50 -18.59
N LYS A 265 13.99 11.20 -18.34
CA LYS A 265 15.31 10.59 -18.28
C LYS A 265 15.49 9.82 -16.98
N LEU A 266 15.76 8.53 -17.10
CA LEU A 266 16.15 7.64 -16.01
C LEU A 266 17.64 7.88 -15.69
N VAL A 267 17.95 8.14 -14.42
CA VAL A 267 19.32 8.48 -13.98
C VAL A 267 19.75 7.68 -12.76
N PRO A 268 21.07 7.42 -12.58
CA PRO A 268 21.61 6.89 -11.32
C PRO A 268 21.45 7.93 -10.20
N VAL A 269 20.51 7.72 -9.29
CA VAL A 269 20.09 8.75 -8.32
C VAL A 269 21.19 9.11 -7.32
N PHE A 270 22.02 8.14 -6.92
CA PHE A 270 23.08 8.38 -5.93
C PHE A 270 24.25 9.21 -6.47
N GLU A 271 24.36 9.32 -7.79
CA GLU A 271 25.39 10.12 -8.46
C GLU A 271 24.90 11.54 -8.76
N GLN A 272 23.64 11.87 -8.45
CA GLN A 272 23.10 13.22 -8.63
C GLN A 272 23.60 14.16 -7.54
N GLU A 273 23.93 15.40 -7.92
CA GLU A 273 24.50 16.41 -7.01
C GLU A 273 23.57 16.70 -5.82
N ASP A 274 22.27 16.77 -6.06
CA ASP A 274 21.27 17.09 -5.03
C ASP A 274 21.08 15.97 -4.01
N VAL A 275 21.24 14.71 -4.42
CA VAL A 275 21.25 13.53 -3.55
C VAL A 275 22.55 13.47 -2.75
N MET A 276 23.71 13.61 -3.41
CA MET A 276 25.02 13.60 -2.77
C MET A 276 25.16 14.71 -1.71
N LYS A 277 24.61 15.90 -1.98
CA LYS A 277 24.60 17.01 -1.02
C LYS A 277 23.84 16.66 0.27
N GLU A 278 22.67 16.04 0.18
CA GLU A 278 21.90 15.63 1.36
C GLU A 278 22.58 14.48 2.12
N LEU A 279 23.18 13.52 1.41
CA LEU A 279 23.96 12.44 2.03
C LEU A 279 25.17 12.97 2.82
N LYS A 280 25.90 13.96 2.27
CA LYS A 280 27.02 14.62 2.96
C LYS A 280 26.56 15.35 4.23
N LEU A 281 25.38 15.98 4.18
CA LEU A 281 24.78 16.63 5.34
C LEU A 281 24.44 15.61 6.45
N LEU A 282 23.84 14.48 6.11
CA LEU A 282 23.60 13.39 7.07
C LEU A 282 24.89 12.89 7.71
N HIS A 283 25.93 12.69 6.91
CA HIS A 283 27.24 12.30 7.44
C HIS A 283 27.84 13.35 8.38
N GLN A 284 27.66 14.64 8.07
CA GLN A 284 28.05 15.72 8.97
C GLN A 284 27.26 15.68 10.28
N TRP A 285 25.93 15.50 10.21
CA TRP A 285 25.08 15.36 11.39
C TRP A 285 25.44 14.16 12.26
N TYR A 286 25.82 13.03 11.64
CA TYR A 286 26.32 11.86 12.37
C TYR A 286 27.62 12.18 13.11
N LYS A 287 28.62 12.80 12.45
CA LYS A 287 29.87 13.23 13.10
C LYS A 287 29.67 14.25 14.21
N ASP A 288 28.70 15.15 14.05
CA ASP A 288 28.33 16.15 15.05
C ASP A 288 27.48 15.54 16.19
N GLY A 289 27.15 14.25 16.10
CA GLY A 289 26.32 13.48 17.03
C GLY A 289 24.89 14.02 17.14
N LEU A 290 24.36 14.62 16.07
CA LEU A 290 22.96 15.00 15.93
C LEU A 290 22.09 13.78 15.56
N ILE A 291 22.73 12.74 15.00
CA ILE A 291 22.18 11.41 14.77
C ILE A 291 22.76 10.43 15.80
N ASN A 292 21.99 9.40 16.17
CA ASN A 292 22.40 8.40 17.15
C ASN A 292 23.52 7.50 16.61
N PRO A 293 24.50 7.12 17.45
CA PRO A 293 25.69 6.37 17.01
C PRO A 293 25.37 4.94 16.53
N ASP A 294 24.25 4.36 16.96
CA ASP A 294 23.79 3.01 16.59
C ASP A 294 22.81 3.00 15.42
N ALA A 295 22.60 4.13 14.73
CA ALA A 295 21.57 4.32 13.70
C ALA A 295 21.56 3.22 12.62
N ALA A 296 22.71 2.83 12.08
CA ALA A 296 22.80 1.80 11.04
C ALA A 296 22.39 0.38 11.50
N THR A 297 22.24 0.16 12.80
CA THR A 297 21.93 -1.16 13.41
C THR A 297 20.66 -1.16 14.25
N LEU A 298 20.18 0.01 14.68
CA LEU A 298 18.96 0.12 15.46
C LEU A 298 17.78 -0.40 14.63
N ALA A 299 17.06 -1.38 15.16
CA ALA A 299 15.93 -1.97 14.44
C ALA A 299 14.71 -1.04 14.48
N GLU A 300 14.30 -0.66 15.69
CA GLU A 300 13.11 0.14 15.95
C GLU A 300 13.46 1.47 16.58
N LYS A 301 12.81 2.53 16.10
CA LYS A 301 12.96 3.87 16.69
C LYS A 301 12.29 3.89 18.08
N PRO A 302 12.84 4.63 19.06
CA PRO A 302 12.15 4.82 20.34
C PRO A 302 10.83 5.57 20.13
N LYS A 303 9.89 5.36 21.06
CA LYS A 303 8.57 6.00 21.06
C LYS A 303 8.69 7.53 21.02
N TYR A 304 9.46 8.11 21.94
CA TYR A 304 9.73 9.54 21.99
C TYR A 304 10.93 9.90 21.09
N ARG A 305 10.77 10.95 20.28
CA ARG A 305 11.79 11.50 19.39
C ARG A 305 11.63 13.02 19.29
N PRO A 306 12.66 13.83 19.55
CA PRO A 306 12.57 15.29 19.46
C PRO A 306 12.24 15.80 18.05
N VAL A 307 12.92 15.21 17.06
CA VAL A 307 12.70 15.43 15.64
C VAL A 307 12.63 14.08 14.94
N SER A 308 11.69 13.94 14.02
CA SER A 308 11.64 12.81 13.09
C SER A 308 11.22 13.24 11.69
N ILE A 309 11.43 12.36 10.73
CA ILE A 309 11.04 12.54 9.34
C ILE A 309 10.12 11.39 8.99
N GLU A 310 8.91 11.70 8.54
CA GLU A 310 7.88 10.71 8.26
C GLU A 310 7.11 11.09 6.99
N GLN A 311 6.55 10.09 6.31
CA GLN A 311 5.59 10.30 5.22
C GLN A 311 4.17 10.37 5.81
N GLY A 312 3.32 11.26 5.31
CA GLY A 312 1.91 11.30 5.73
C GLY A 312 1.18 12.57 5.30
N TRP A 313 0.40 13.13 6.21
CA TRP A 313 -0.33 14.39 6.09
C TRP A 313 -0.17 15.18 7.40
N SER A 314 -0.38 16.50 7.40
CA SER A 314 -0.13 17.32 8.59
C SER A 314 -1.07 16.98 9.77
N GLY A 315 -2.31 16.60 9.49
CA GLY A 315 -3.28 16.12 10.48
C GLY A 315 -2.80 14.88 11.25
N ALA A 316 -1.89 14.08 10.68
CA ALA A 316 -1.28 12.94 11.37
C ALA A 316 -0.49 13.36 12.62
N ALA A 317 -0.08 14.64 12.73
CA ALA A 317 0.46 15.18 13.98
C ALA A 317 -0.51 15.01 15.16
N LYS A 318 -1.82 15.16 14.93
CA LYS A 318 -2.86 15.04 15.96
C LYS A 318 -3.40 13.63 16.09
N THR A 319 -3.51 12.88 14.98
CA THR A 319 -4.19 11.57 14.98
C THR A 319 -3.25 10.39 15.15
N VAL A 320 -1.97 10.54 14.82
CA VAL A 320 -1.00 9.42 14.79
C VAL A 320 0.28 9.77 15.54
N TRP A 321 1.08 10.71 15.04
CA TRP A 321 2.45 10.95 15.51
C TRP A 321 2.49 11.50 16.94
N GLY A 322 1.70 12.53 17.26
CA GLY A 322 1.63 13.10 18.60
C GLY A 322 1.18 12.08 19.66
N PRO A 323 0.01 11.43 19.49
CA PRO A 323 -0.44 10.37 20.39
C PRO A 323 0.58 9.23 20.54
N ASN A 324 1.19 8.80 19.43
CA ASN A 324 2.23 7.77 19.46
C ASN A 324 3.50 8.22 20.18
N MET A 325 3.83 9.52 20.23
CA MET A 325 4.95 10.02 21.03
C MET A 325 4.56 10.34 22.48
N GLY A 326 3.27 10.51 22.75
CA GLY A 326 2.78 11.07 24.02
C GLY A 326 3.05 12.57 24.15
N GLU A 327 3.16 13.28 23.02
CA GLU A 327 3.55 14.69 22.95
C GLU A 327 2.66 15.45 21.96
N GLU A 328 2.56 16.78 22.13
CA GLU A 328 2.07 17.63 21.04
C GLU A 328 3.21 17.86 20.04
N VAL A 329 2.95 17.57 18.76
CA VAL A 329 3.94 17.71 17.68
C VAL A 329 3.42 18.62 16.57
N VAL A 330 4.34 19.23 15.84
CA VAL A 330 4.07 20.00 14.63
C VAL A 330 4.67 19.25 13.44
N ALA A 331 3.88 19.11 12.37
CA ALA A 331 4.32 18.54 11.11
C ALA A 331 4.56 19.66 10.10
N VAL A 332 5.78 19.74 9.56
CA VAL A 332 6.19 20.72 8.55
C VAL A 332 6.51 19.99 7.25
N PRO A 333 5.82 20.27 6.13
CA PRO A 333 6.11 19.61 4.86
C PRO A 333 7.58 19.77 4.44
N TRP A 334 8.16 18.69 3.92
CA TRP A 334 9.49 18.61 3.35
C TRP A 334 9.42 18.14 1.90
N GLY A 335 9.62 19.08 0.97
CA GLY A 335 9.47 18.84 -0.46
C GLY A 335 8.03 19.01 -0.95
N GLU A 336 7.83 18.72 -2.23
CA GLU A 336 6.51 18.74 -2.88
C GLU A 336 5.75 17.44 -2.62
N THR A 337 4.42 17.50 -2.76
CA THR A 337 3.59 16.31 -2.84
C THR A 337 3.72 15.71 -4.23
N VAL A 338 4.03 14.43 -4.34
CA VAL A 338 4.27 13.75 -5.62
C VAL A 338 3.37 12.53 -5.81
N LEU A 339 3.10 12.17 -7.05
CA LEU A 339 2.26 11.03 -7.44
C LEU A 339 2.99 10.15 -8.46
N SER A 340 3.09 8.84 -8.21
CA SER A 340 3.64 7.88 -9.15
C SER A 340 2.80 6.61 -9.23
N ASN A 341 3.16 5.72 -10.15
CA ASN A 341 2.52 4.39 -10.22
C ASN A 341 2.68 3.61 -8.92
N VAL A 342 3.81 3.77 -8.23
CA VAL A 342 4.07 3.10 -6.96
C VAL A 342 3.17 3.64 -5.85
N THR A 343 2.98 4.96 -5.77
CA THR A 343 2.15 5.56 -4.71
C THR A 343 0.66 5.24 -4.91
N VAL A 344 0.17 5.25 -6.16
CA VAL A 344 -1.21 4.81 -6.49
C VAL A 344 -1.36 3.30 -6.32
N GLY A 345 -0.38 2.54 -6.80
CA GLY A 345 -0.35 1.08 -6.77
C GLY A 345 -0.09 0.48 -5.40
N GLY A 346 -0.02 1.28 -4.32
CA GLY A 346 0.08 0.77 -2.95
C GLY A 346 -1.12 -0.09 -2.52
N SER A 347 -2.26 0.02 -3.22
CA SER A 347 -3.41 -0.86 -3.04
C SER A 347 -4.26 -0.95 -4.30
N LEU A 348 -4.41 -2.16 -4.82
CA LEU A 348 -5.10 -2.47 -6.06
C LEU A 348 -6.04 -3.66 -5.82
N ASN A 349 -7.26 -3.60 -6.37
CA ASN A 349 -8.18 -4.74 -6.38
C ASN A 349 -8.41 -5.21 -7.82
N CYS A 350 -8.00 -6.44 -8.10
CA CYS A 350 -8.05 -7.02 -9.43
C CYS A 350 -9.14 -8.09 -9.49
N ILE A 351 -9.83 -8.17 -10.62
CA ILE A 351 -10.82 -9.23 -10.89
C ILE A 351 -10.10 -10.40 -11.55
N SER A 352 -10.35 -11.61 -11.09
CA SER A 352 -9.82 -12.84 -11.66
C SER A 352 -10.14 -12.94 -13.15
N ALA A 353 -9.16 -13.34 -13.96
CA ALA A 353 -9.40 -13.65 -15.37
C ALA A 353 -10.41 -14.80 -15.58
N SER A 354 -10.67 -15.59 -14.54
CA SER A 354 -11.65 -16.70 -14.54
C SER A 354 -12.95 -16.37 -13.81
N CYS A 355 -13.17 -15.12 -13.39
CA CYS A 355 -14.41 -14.72 -12.70
C CYS A 355 -15.63 -14.95 -13.61
N GLU A 356 -16.63 -15.68 -13.13
CA GLU A 356 -17.86 -15.97 -13.89
C GLU A 356 -18.82 -14.77 -13.94
N HIS A 357 -18.68 -13.83 -13.01
CA HIS A 357 -19.57 -12.67 -12.84
C HIS A 357 -18.79 -11.34 -12.67
N PRO A 358 -17.98 -10.94 -13.68
CA PRO A 358 -17.14 -9.74 -13.58
C PRO A 358 -17.94 -8.44 -13.51
N ASP A 359 -19.16 -8.42 -14.06
CA ASP A 359 -20.11 -7.32 -13.94
C ASP A 359 -20.54 -7.10 -12.48
N LYS A 360 -20.92 -8.17 -11.77
CA LYS A 360 -21.29 -8.13 -10.35
C LYS A 360 -20.09 -7.81 -9.46
N ALA A 361 -18.90 -8.30 -9.79
CA ALA A 361 -17.66 -7.93 -9.10
C ALA A 361 -17.36 -6.42 -9.21
N LEU A 362 -17.52 -5.84 -10.41
CA LEU A 362 -17.38 -4.38 -10.60
C LEU A 362 -18.46 -3.58 -9.87
N GLN A 363 -19.72 -4.03 -9.87
CA GLN A 363 -20.80 -3.37 -9.11
C GLN A 363 -20.51 -3.38 -7.60
N PHE A 364 -19.98 -4.49 -7.08
CA PHE A 364 -19.55 -4.59 -5.69
C PHE A 364 -18.36 -3.66 -5.39
N LEU A 365 -17.35 -3.62 -6.25
CA LEU A 365 -16.22 -2.69 -6.13
C LEU A 365 -16.67 -1.22 -6.25
N GLU A 366 -17.70 -0.92 -7.03
CA GLU A 366 -18.31 0.42 -7.04
C GLU A 366 -18.93 0.75 -5.69
N LEU A 367 -19.74 -0.16 -5.11
CA LEU A 367 -20.38 0.10 -3.82
C LEU A 367 -19.37 0.31 -2.70
N VAL A 368 -18.33 -0.52 -2.58
CA VAL A 368 -17.33 -0.37 -1.49
C VAL A 368 -16.56 0.96 -1.58
N ASN A 369 -16.55 1.61 -2.75
CA ASN A 369 -15.88 2.88 -3.00
C ASN A 369 -16.81 4.10 -3.04
N THR A 370 -18.13 3.91 -3.11
CA THR A 370 -19.10 5.01 -3.30
C THR A 370 -20.24 5.04 -2.28
N ASP A 371 -20.50 3.92 -1.58
CA ASP A 371 -21.51 3.81 -0.55
C ASP A 371 -20.87 3.81 0.85
N SER A 372 -21.16 4.84 1.64
CA SER A 372 -20.56 4.99 2.97
C SER A 372 -20.94 3.87 3.93
N TYR A 373 -22.14 3.28 3.82
CA TYR A 373 -22.55 2.18 4.69
C TYR A 373 -21.74 0.91 4.42
N VAL A 374 -21.61 0.55 3.14
CA VAL A 374 -20.77 -0.58 2.74
C VAL A 374 -19.33 -0.32 3.15
N ARG A 375 -18.83 0.89 2.90
CA ARG A 375 -17.46 1.27 3.27
C ARG A 375 -17.20 1.19 4.75
N ASP A 376 -18.09 1.73 5.57
CA ASP A 376 -17.98 1.75 7.03
C ASP A 376 -18.06 0.32 7.60
N SER A 377 -18.92 -0.53 7.04
CA SER A 377 -18.99 -1.95 7.41
C SER A 377 -17.67 -2.67 7.15
N PHE A 378 -16.99 -2.38 6.05
CA PHE A 378 -15.67 -2.95 5.76
C PHE A 378 -14.53 -2.31 6.59
N PHE A 379 -14.63 -1.00 6.89
CA PHE A 379 -13.59 -0.25 7.60
C PHE A 379 -13.62 -0.45 9.12
N TYR A 380 -14.82 -0.38 9.71
CA TYR A 380 -15.05 -0.37 11.14
C TYR A 380 -15.55 -1.72 11.67
N GLY A 381 -16.10 -2.59 10.82
CA GLY A 381 -16.53 -3.94 11.19
C GLY A 381 -18.04 -4.08 11.34
N LEU A 382 -18.48 -4.91 12.29
CA LEU A 382 -19.89 -5.20 12.53
C LEU A 382 -20.60 -4.05 13.25
N GLU A 383 -21.66 -3.53 12.63
CA GLU A 383 -22.53 -2.52 13.24
C GLU A 383 -23.34 -3.10 14.41
N GLY A 384 -23.39 -2.38 15.54
CA GLY A 384 -24.26 -2.66 16.67
C GLY A 384 -23.73 -2.15 18.01
N GLU A 385 -24.64 -1.85 18.94
CA GLU A 385 -24.35 -1.32 20.30
C GLU A 385 -23.39 -2.17 21.14
N LYS A 386 -23.30 -3.47 20.83
CA LYS A 386 -22.41 -4.43 21.50
C LYS A 386 -21.44 -5.10 20.52
N ALA A 387 -21.31 -4.53 19.33
CA ALA A 387 -20.41 -4.97 18.27
C ALA A 387 -19.27 -3.94 18.11
N ASP A 388 -18.84 -3.66 16.89
CA ASP A 388 -17.63 -2.88 16.63
C ASP A 388 -17.90 -1.38 16.59
N TRP A 389 -19.06 -0.96 16.10
CA TRP A 389 -19.40 0.46 15.94
C TRP A 389 -20.90 0.73 15.81
N THR A 390 -21.32 1.99 15.96
CA THR A 390 -22.70 2.48 15.68
C THR A 390 -22.67 3.86 15.01
N TYR A 391 -23.79 4.26 14.37
CA TYR A 391 -23.96 5.66 13.97
C TYR A 391 -24.54 6.52 15.09
N THR A 392 -24.00 7.72 15.23
CA THR A 392 -24.62 8.80 15.99
C THR A 392 -25.81 9.40 15.23
N ALA A 393 -26.60 10.24 15.91
CA ALA A 393 -27.74 10.92 15.31
C ALA A 393 -27.35 11.84 14.13
N ASP A 394 -26.13 12.38 14.12
CA ASP A 394 -25.57 13.21 13.05
C ASP A 394 -24.79 12.40 12.00
N LYS A 395 -24.95 11.07 11.97
CA LYS A 395 -24.31 10.13 11.02
C LYS A 395 -22.78 10.07 11.09
N LYS A 396 -22.22 10.36 12.27
CA LYS A 396 -20.81 10.02 12.57
C LYS A 396 -20.74 8.60 13.10
N VAL A 397 -19.55 8.01 13.04
CA VAL A 397 -19.29 6.68 13.58
C VAL A 397 -18.79 6.78 15.02
N HIS A 398 -19.49 6.13 15.94
CA HIS A 398 -19.00 5.83 17.27
C HIS A 398 -18.32 4.46 17.27
N LYS A 399 -17.03 4.39 17.58
CA LYS A 399 -16.28 3.13 17.61
C LYS A 399 -16.31 2.54 19.02
N ASN A 400 -16.85 1.32 19.15
CA ASN A 400 -17.02 0.66 20.45
C ASN A 400 -15.73 -0.03 20.93
N ASN A 401 -14.90 -0.53 20.00
CA ASN A 401 -13.65 -1.25 20.27
C ASN A 401 -12.71 -1.20 19.06
N ASP A 402 -11.42 -1.54 19.23
CA ASP A 402 -10.40 -1.54 18.16
C ASP A 402 -10.03 -2.93 17.61
N GLU A 403 -10.90 -3.94 17.78
CA GLU A 403 -10.60 -5.36 17.51
C GLU A 403 -10.77 -5.77 16.03
N TRP A 404 -11.35 -4.92 15.18
CA TRP A 404 -11.56 -5.22 13.77
C TRP A 404 -10.23 -5.43 13.01
N LYS A 405 -10.09 -6.58 12.36
CA LYS A 405 -8.80 -7.07 11.83
C LYS A 405 -8.58 -6.84 10.32
N MET A 406 -9.62 -6.48 9.57
CA MET A 406 -9.48 -6.24 8.13
C MET A 406 -8.72 -4.93 7.88
N ALA A 407 -7.73 -4.97 7.01
CA ALA A 407 -6.91 -3.81 6.70
C ALA A 407 -7.67 -2.85 5.77
N GLY A 408 -8.15 -1.73 6.31
CA GLY A 408 -9.01 -0.79 5.59
C GLY A 408 -8.42 -0.28 4.26
N TYR A 409 -7.10 -0.18 4.14
CA TYR A 409 -6.40 0.29 2.93
C TYR A 409 -6.52 -0.67 1.74
N THR A 410 -6.83 -1.95 1.97
CA THR A 410 -6.91 -2.99 0.92
C THR A 410 -8.24 -3.00 0.17
N GLN A 411 -9.21 -2.21 0.65
CA GLN A 411 -10.62 -2.37 0.29
C GLN A 411 -11.09 -1.33 -0.72
N GLY A 412 -11.23 -0.08 -0.27
CA GLY A 412 -11.91 0.97 -1.00
C GLY A 412 -11.64 2.35 -0.41
N SER A 413 -12.13 3.37 -1.12
CA SER A 413 -11.80 4.78 -0.92
C SER A 413 -11.88 5.24 0.53
N PHE A 414 -10.88 5.99 0.98
CA PHE A 414 -10.90 6.59 2.32
C PHE A 414 -11.82 7.82 2.38
N PHE A 415 -12.14 8.42 1.24
CA PHE A 415 -12.91 9.67 1.17
C PHE A 415 -14.42 9.50 1.35
N ILE A 416 -14.89 8.26 1.49
CA ILE A 416 -16.28 7.93 1.82
C ILE A 416 -16.41 7.19 3.16
N VAL A 417 -15.31 7.04 3.90
CA VAL A 417 -15.33 6.57 5.29
C VAL A 417 -15.95 7.66 6.16
N SER A 418 -16.98 7.34 6.92
CA SER A 418 -17.65 8.31 7.78
C SER A 418 -16.72 8.79 8.90
N GLN A 419 -16.82 10.09 9.21
CA GLN A 419 -16.05 10.71 10.29
C GLN A 419 -16.44 10.07 11.63
N ARG A 420 -15.43 9.84 12.49
CA ARG A 420 -15.68 9.41 13.87
C ARG A 420 -16.22 10.56 14.73
N ASP A 421 -16.97 10.22 15.77
CA ASP A 421 -17.53 11.20 16.71
C ASP A 421 -16.53 11.71 17.77
N ASP A 422 -15.37 11.06 17.89
CA ASP A 422 -14.29 11.41 18.81
C ASP A 422 -13.24 12.38 18.23
N VAL A 423 -13.44 12.82 16.98
CA VAL A 423 -12.59 13.81 16.31
C VAL A 423 -13.41 15.00 15.78
N ASP A 424 -12.83 16.19 15.85
CA ASP A 424 -13.44 17.45 15.40
C ASP A 424 -13.11 17.82 13.95
N PHE A 425 -12.19 17.09 13.31
CA PHE A 425 -11.82 17.27 11.91
C PHE A 425 -11.79 15.94 11.14
N ASN A 426 -12.01 15.98 9.83
CA ASN A 426 -11.85 14.83 8.95
C ASN A 426 -10.47 14.88 8.28
N GLN A 427 -9.56 14.01 8.69
CA GLN A 427 -8.20 13.97 8.13
C GLN A 427 -8.19 13.64 6.63
N TRP A 428 -9.22 12.95 6.12
CA TRP A 428 -9.29 12.58 4.71
C TRP A 428 -9.55 13.79 3.80
N ASP A 429 -10.10 14.89 4.32
CA ASP A 429 -10.26 16.12 3.52
C ASP A 429 -8.89 16.72 3.16
N GLU A 430 -7.95 16.71 4.11
CA GLU A 430 -6.56 17.14 3.88
C GLU A 430 -5.84 16.21 2.90
N VAL A 431 -5.98 14.89 3.09
CA VAL A 431 -5.39 13.89 2.17
C VAL A 431 -5.92 14.07 0.75
N LYS A 432 -7.21 14.39 0.60
CA LYS A 432 -7.83 14.67 -0.70
C LYS A 432 -7.24 15.92 -1.35
N GLU A 433 -6.98 16.96 -0.55
CA GLU A 433 -6.31 18.18 -1.02
C GLU A 433 -4.86 17.93 -1.45
N LEU A 434 -4.12 17.11 -0.70
CA LEU A 434 -2.75 16.69 -1.06
C LEU A 434 -2.76 15.92 -2.39
N ASN A 435 -3.64 14.93 -2.53
CA ASN A 435 -3.81 14.20 -3.79
C ASN A 435 -4.10 15.12 -4.98
N ALA A 436 -5.00 16.09 -4.81
CA ALA A 436 -5.36 17.04 -5.87
C ALA A 436 -4.23 18.00 -6.27
N LYS A 437 -3.27 18.25 -5.36
CA LYS A 437 -2.11 19.12 -5.59
C LYS A 437 -0.85 18.37 -6.01
N ALA A 438 -0.88 17.04 -6.02
CA ALA A 438 0.30 16.23 -6.25
C ALA A 438 0.89 16.49 -7.64
N THR A 439 2.20 16.63 -7.71
CA THR A 439 2.95 16.67 -8.99
C THR A 439 3.04 15.24 -9.53
N PRO A 440 2.39 14.93 -10.67
CA PRO A 440 2.48 13.60 -11.26
C PRO A 440 3.88 13.35 -11.83
N SER A 441 4.33 12.10 -11.69
CA SER A 441 5.54 11.62 -12.34
C SER A 441 5.48 11.83 -13.86
N PRO A 442 6.56 12.28 -14.51
CA PRO A 442 6.65 12.34 -15.97
C PRO A 442 6.44 10.98 -16.65
N VAL A 443 6.60 9.89 -15.90
CA VAL A 443 6.42 8.50 -16.34
C VAL A 443 5.18 7.84 -15.72
N LEU A 444 4.25 8.63 -15.18
CA LEU A 444 2.97 8.12 -14.70
C LEU A 444 2.24 7.33 -15.82
N GLY A 445 1.72 6.16 -15.46
CA GLY A 445 1.10 5.20 -16.37
C GLY A 445 2.07 4.29 -17.14
N ILE A 446 3.38 4.47 -16.97
CA ILE A 446 4.40 3.56 -17.52
C ILE A 446 4.79 2.54 -16.44
N ASN A 447 4.17 1.36 -16.49
CA ASN A 447 4.56 0.24 -15.64
C ASN A 447 5.60 -0.63 -16.36
N LEU A 448 6.79 -0.77 -15.76
CA LEU A 448 7.91 -1.50 -16.36
C LEU A 448 7.68 -3.00 -16.30
N ASP A 449 8.03 -3.69 -17.38
CA ASP A 449 8.20 -5.14 -17.39
C ASP A 449 9.65 -5.46 -17.03
N VAL A 450 9.85 -6.04 -15.84
CA VAL A 450 11.18 -6.33 -15.30
C VAL A 450 11.72 -7.70 -15.72
N SER A 451 10.94 -8.51 -16.44
CA SER A 451 11.30 -9.91 -16.76
C SER A 451 12.61 -10.05 -17.55
N GLU A 452 12.95 -9.07 -18.38
CA GLU A 452 14.18 -9.08 -19.18
C GLU A 452 15.45 -8.66 -18.39
N PHE A 453 15.30 -8.20 -17.16
CA PHE A 453 16.40 -7.76 -16.30
C PHE A 453 16.21 -8.12 -14.82
N GLU A 454 15.42 -9.16 -14.53
CA GLU A 454 15.06 -9.56 -13.17
C GLU A 454 16.30 -9.96 -12.35
N ASP A 455 17.23 -10.70 -12.94
CA ASP A 455 18.47 -11.12 -12.29
C ASP A 455 19.35 -9.91 -11.93
N GLU A 456 19.53 -8.98 -12.86
CA GLU A 456 20.27 -7.73 -12.62
C GLU A 456 19.62 -6.90 -11.51
N MET A 457 18.28 -6.79 -11.53
CA MET A 457 17.52 -6.07 -10.52
C MET A 457 17.71 -6.68 -9.13
N VAL A 458 17.54 -8.01 -8.99
CA VAL A 458 17.72 -8.73 -7.72
C VAL A 458 19.14 -8.53 -7.18
N ASN A 459 20.16 -8.69 -8.02
CA ASN A 459 21.55 -8.48 -7.61
C ASN A 459 21.81 -7.02 -7.17
N CYS A 460 21.24 -6.05 -7.88
CA CYS A 460 21.34 -4.63 -7.49
C CYS A 460 20.62 -4.34 -6.18
N VAL A 461 19.48 -4.97 -5.90
CA VAL A 461 18.77 -4.87 -4.61
C VAL A 461 19.61 -5.43 -3.46
N GLU A 462 20.26 -6.59 -3.64
CA GLU A 462 21.15 -7.16 -2.63
C GLU A 462 22.32 -6.23 -2.30
N ILE A 463 22.95 -5.65 -3.33
CA ILE A 463 24.03 -4.67 -3.18
C ILE A 463 23.49 -3.42 -2.49
N TYR A 464 22.37 -2.86 -2.94
CA TYR A 464 21.73 -1.71 -2.28
C TYR A 464 21.51 -1.96 -0.78
N ASN A 465 20.95 -3.12 -0.43
CA ASN A 465 20.67 -3.49 0.95
C ASN A 465 21.93 -3.63 1.82
N LYS A 466 23.07 -4.02 1.24
CA LYS A 466 24.37 -4.07 1.92
C LYS A 466 24.85 -2.68 2.36
N TYR A 467 24.51 -1.61 1.63
CA TYR A 467 25.04 -0.25 1.88
C TYR A 467 24.01 0.71 2.49
N LYS A 468 22.71 0.52 2.24
CA LYS A 468 21.66 1.51 2.54
C LYS A 468 21.68 1.98 4.00
N SER A 469 21.90 1.08 4.96
CA SER A 469 21.80 1.44 6.38
C SER A 469 22.91 2.38 6.83
N GLU A 470 24.13 2.20 6.33
CA GLU A 470 25.24 3.09 6.62
C GLU A 470 25.14 4.41 5.84
N LEU A 471 24.62 4.35 4.61
CA LEU A 471 24.48 5.50 3.72
C LEU A 471 23.41 6.49 4.21
N PHE A 472 22.19 6.02 4.45
CA PHE A 472 21.04 6.87 4.80
C PHE A 472 20.99 7.28 6.28
N THR A 473 21.93 6.81 7.08
CA THR A 473 22.15 7.28 8.46
C THR A 473 23.35 8.21 8.58
N GLY A 474 24.13 8.37 7.52
CA GLY A 474 25.38 9.14 7.55
C GLY A 474 26.52 8.46 8.31
N THR A 475 26.41 7.17 8.64
CA THR A 475 27.39 6.44 9.45
C THR A 475 28.76 6.37 8.77
N LYS A 476 28.79 6.31 7.44
CA LYS A 476 30.01 6.30 6.62
C LYS A 476 30.03 7.48 5.67
N ASP A 477 31.24 7.81 5.20
CA ASP A 477 31.44 8.84 4.19
C ASP A 477 30.72 8.46 2.88
N PRO A 478 29.73 9.25 2.43
CA PRO A 478 28.94 8.95 1.27
C PRO A 478 29.75 9.00 -0.03
N GLU A 479 30.82 9.80 -0.13
CA GLU A 479 31.59 9.89 -1.39
C GLU A 479 32.28 8.55 -1.68
N THR A 480 32.93 7.98 -0.67
CA THR A 480 33.59 6.68 -0.77
C THR A 480 32.58 5.55 -0.92
N MET A 481 31.47 5.61 -0.16
CA MET A 481 30.45 4.57 -0.15
C MET A 481 29.67 4.48 -1.45
N VAL A 482 29.15 5.61 -1.95
CA VAL A 482 28.39 5.65 -3.21
C VAL A 482 29.26 5.17 -4.36
N LYS A 483 30.52 5.62 -4.44
CA LYS A 483 31.44 5.15 -5.47
C LYS A 483 31.58 3.62 -5.46
N THR A 484 31.84 3.04 -4.28
CA THR A 484 32.02 1.59 -4.14
C THR A 484 30.74 0.82 -4.46
N MET A 485 29.59 1.29 -3.94
CA MET A 485 28.29 0.69 -4.18
C MET A 485 27.94 0.70 -5.67
N MET A 486 28.10 1.84 -6.35
CA MET A 486 27.80 1.96 -7.78
C MET A 486 28.77 1.14 -8.65
N GLU A 487 30.03 0.99 -8.26
CA GLU A 487 30.97 0.07 -8.91
C GLU A 487 30.54 -1.41 -8.79
N GLU A 488 30.03 -1.82 -7.62
CA GLU A 488 29.47 -3.16 -7.43
C GLU A 488 28.18 -3.35 -8.24
N MET A 489 27.25 -2.38 -8.20
CA MET A 489 26.00 -2.42 -8.96
C MET A 489 26.25 -2.52 -10.47
N ARG A 490 27.19 -1.75 -11.02
CA ARG A 490 27.55 -1.84 -12.45
C ARG A 490 28.10 -3.21 -12.84
N LYS A 491 28.90 -3.84 -11.98
CA LYS A 491 29.35 -5.23 -12.20
C LYS A 491 28.21 -6.24 -12.16
N ALA A 492 27.12 -5.91 -11.45
CA ALA A 492 25.91 -6.71 -11.34
C ALA A 492 24.85 -6.41 -12.43
N GLY A 493 25.16 -5.55 -13.42
CA GLY A 493 24.26 -5.29 -14.55
C GLY A 493 23.43 -4.01 -14.47
N PHE A 494 23.73 -3.11 -13.53
CA PHE A 494 22.99 -1.84 -13.35
C PHE A 494 22.80 -1.02 -14.63
N ASP A 495 23.86 -0.86 -15.43
CA ASP A 495 23.78 -0.03 -16.65
C ASP A 495 22.91 -0.70 -17.74
N ASP A 496 22.90 -2.04 -17.81
CA ASP A 496 22.05 -2.80 -18.73
C ASP A 496 20.57 -2.73 -18.31
N MET A 497 20.29 -2.90 -17.01
CA MET A 497 18.97 -2.67 -16.42
C MET A 497 18.47 -1.25 -16.73
N MET A 498 19.29 -0.23 -16.53
CA MET A 498 18.94 1.16 -16.85
C MET A 498 18.62 1.35 -18.33
N GLN A 499 19.41 0.76 -19.22
CA GLN A 499 19.19 0.88 -20.67
C GLN A 499 17.88 0.21 -21.10
N LYS A 500 17.59 -1.00 -20.61
CA LYS A 500 16.34 -1.73 -20.89
C LYS A 500 15.12 -0.98 -20.37
N ALA A 501 15.19 -0.49 -19.13
CA ALA A 501 14.11 0.31 -18.53
C ALA A 501 13.87 1.62 -19.30
N GLN A 502 14.93 2.36 -19.67
CA GLN A 502 14.80 3.58 -20.47
C GLN A 502 14.17 3.29 -21.85
N ALA A 503 14.52 2.18 -22.50
CA ALA A 503 13.91 1.80 -23.77
C ALA A 503 12.40 1.59 -23.66
N GLN A 504 11.92 1.04 -22.54
CA GLN A 504 10.47 0.92 -22.27
C GLN A 504 9.81 2.28 -22.03
N ILE A 505 10.47 3.18 -21.30
CA ILE A 505 10.00 4.57 -21.09
C ILE A 505 9.87 5.30 -22.43
N ASP A 506 10.87 5.16 -23.31
CA ASP A 506 10.90 5.82 -24.62
C ASP A 506 9.87 5.25 -25.59
N ALA A 507 9.53 3.97 -25.45
CA ALA A 507 8.52 3.28 -26.27
C ALA A 507 7.08 3.62 -25.87
N ALA A 508 6.86 3.98 -24.59
CA ALA A 508 5.55 4.37 -24.09
C ALA A 508 5.16 5.77 -24.58
N LYS A 509 4.09 5.82 -25.40
CA LYS A 509 3.58 7.06 -25.99
C LYS A 509 2.63 7.81 -25.07
#